data_AF-A0A2I9DXD0-F1
#
_entry.id   AF-A0A2I9DXD0-F1
#
_cell.length_a   1.000
_cell.length_b   1.000
_cell.length_c   1.000
_cell.angle_alpha   90.00
_cell.angle_beta   90.00
_cell.angle_gamma   90.00
#
_symmetry.space_group_name_H-M   'P 1'
#
loop_
_entity.id
_entity.type
_entity.pdbx_description
1 polymer ?
#
loop_
_entity_poly.entity_id
_entity_poly.type
_entity_poly.pdbx_seq_one_letter_code
_entity_poly.pdbx_strand_id
1 'polypeptide(L)'
;MSIEWYAVHTYVGQEDRVEQHLMERARKLGMLHTKIFQVLQPKEKAVELQEGGKKVEVERKLFPGYVFVQMDVEDDDAPGELGESWEVVRGTNGVTGFVGTATRPVPLSPEEVQRLLASVGVAAQPQEEAPARVKVDLKPGDMVRVTGGPFADFSGVVSEINAPQAKVKVLVSIFGRETPVELDFAQVSK
;
A
#
# COMPACT_ATOMS: atom_id res chain seq x y z
N MET A 1 -22.84 -8.13 -5.60
CA MET A 1 -21.48 -8.70 -5.77
C MET A 1 -20.59 -7.65 -6.41
N SER A 2 -20.06 -6.76 -5.59
CA SER A 2 -19.11 -5.73 -6.02
C SER A 2 -17.75 -6.11 -5.44
N ILE A 3 -16.98 -6.87 -6.22
CA ILE A 3 -15.66 -7.35 -5.82
C ILE A 3 -14.67 -6.22 -6.03
N GLU A 4 -14.23 -5.60 -4.95
CA GLU A 4 -13.33 -4.45 -4.98
C GLU A 4 -12.08 -4.71 -4.15
N TRP A 5 -11.04 -3.95 -4.43
CA TRP A 5 -9.81 -3.97 -3.64
C TRP A 5 -9.88 -2.94 -2.54
N TYR A 6 -9.48 -3.35 -1.35
CA TYR A 6 -9.47 -2.50 -0.16
C TYR A 6 -8.07 -2.49 0.44
N ALA A 7 -7.61 -1.29 0.81
CA ALA A 7 -6.37 -1.14 1.55
C ALA A 7 -6.65 -1.24 3.07
N VAL A 8 -5.87 -2.08 3.75
CA VAL A 8 -5.95 -2.35 5.18
C VAL A 8 -4.67 -1.87 5.83
N HIS A 9 -4.79 -1.04 6.86
CA HIS A 9 -3.65 -0.55 7.62
C HIS A 9 -3.35 -1.51 8.77
N THR A 10 -2.08 -1.89 8.88
CA THR A 10 -1.57 -2.86 9.85
C THR A 10 -0.38 -2.28 10.59
N TYR A 11 -0.04 -2.85 11.74
CA TYR A 11 1.23 -2.51 12.38
C TYR A 11 2.40 -2.92 11.50
N VAL A 12 3.38 -2.02 11.34
CA VAL A 12 4.60 -2.29 10.58
C VAL A 12 5.30 -3.53 11.15
N GLY A 13 5.67 -4.46 10.27
CA GLY A 13 6.31 -5.73 10.66
C GLY A 13 5.34 -6.84 11.08
N GLN A 14 4.04 -6.58 11.13
CA GLN A 14 3.01 -7.60 11.30
C GLN A 14 2.28 -7.96 9.99
N GLU A 15 2.64 -7.36 8.86
CA GLU A 15 1.90 -7.52 7.60
C GLU A 15 1.82 -9.00 7.16
N ASP A 16 2.95 -9.71 7.19
CA ASP A 16 3.02 -11.14 6.83
C ASP A 16 2.14 -12.01 7.73
N ARG A 17 2.06 -11.67 9.03
CA ARG A 17 1.19 -12.38 9.97
C ARG A 17 -0.27 -12.05 9.71
N VAL A 18 -0.58 -10.79 9.41
CA VAL A 18 -1.94 -10.37 9.06
C VAL A 18 -2.40 -11.10 7.81
N GLU A 19 -1.59 -11.16 6.76
CA GLU A 19 -1.89 -11.90 5.53
C GLU A 19 -2.25 -13.36 5.84
N GLN A 20 -1.37 -14.06 6.58
CA GLN A 20 -1.60 -15.47 6.94
C GLN A 20 -2.85 -15.66 7.81
N HIS A 21 -3.03 -14.83 8.84
CA HIS A 21 -4.18 -14.91 9.73
C HIS A 21 -5.48 -14.62 9.00
N LEU A 22 -5.50 -13.64 8.10
CA LEU A 22 -6.66 -13.29 7.31
C LEU A 22 -7.05 -14.47 6.40
N MET A 23 -6.06 -15.06 5.72
CA MET A 23 -6.28 -16.17 4.81
C MET A 23 -6.76 -17.42 5.56
N GLU A 24 -6.18 -17.72 6.71
CA GLU A 24 -6.61 -18.85 7.56
C GLU A 24 -8.03 -18.63 8.10
N ARG A 25 -8.34 -17.41 8.56
CA ARG A 25 -9.66 -17.07 9.09
C ARG A 25 -10.73 -17.12 8.00
N ALA A 26 -10.44 -16.59 6.82
CA ALA A 26 -11.30 -16.69 5.65
C ALA A 26 -11.56 -18.15 5.25
N ARG A 27 -10.53 -19.01 5.29
CA ARG A 27 -10.67 -20.45 5.03
C ARG A 27 -11.53 -21.15 6.09
N LYS A 28 -11.30 -20.87 7.38
CA LYS A 28 -12.08 -21.47 8.48
C LYS A 28 -13.56 -21.12 8.43
N LEU A 29 -13.88 -19.91 7.98
CA LEU A 29 -15.26 -19.43 7.86
C LEU A 29 -15.92 -19.80 6.51
N GLY A 30 -15.21 -20.50 5.60
CA GLY A 30 -15.72 -20.81 4.26
C GLY A 30 -15.93 -19.57 3.37
N MET A 31 -15.35 -18.43 3.76
CA MET A 31 -15.46 -17.14 3.09
C MET A 31 -14.42 -16.96 1.97
N LEU A 32 -13.46 -17.88 1.89
CA LEU A 32 -12.43 -17.90 0.86
C LEU A 32 -13.05 -18.25 -0.50
N HIS A 33 -12.86 -17.41 -1.52
CA HIS A 33 -13.46 -17.48 -2.87
C HIS A 33 -14.96 -17.16 -2.95
N THR A 34 -15.61 -16.85 -1.82
CA THR A 34 -17.04 -16.45 -1.78
C THR A 34 -17.16 -14.97 -1.43
N LYS A 35 -16.47 -14.53 -0.38
CA LYS A 35 -16.46 -13.13 0.06
C LYS A 35 -15.07 -12.51 0.05
N ILE A 36 -14.03 -13.28 0.37
CA ILE A 36 -12.62 -12.85 0.28
C ILE A 36 -11.93 -13.65 -0.81
N PHE A 37 -11.47 -12.96 -1.85
CA PHE A 37 -10.91 -13.59 -3.04
C PHE A 37 -9.39 -13.63 -3.00
N GLN A 38 -8.75 -12.50 -2.67
CA GLN A 38 -7.30 -12.39 -2.66
C GLN A 38 -6.83 -11.49 -1.52
N VAL A 39 -5.67 -11.83 -0.98
CA VAL A 39 -4.92 -11.01 -0.04
C VAL A 39 -3.55 -10.81 -0.67
N LEU A 40 -3.14 -9.56 -0.79
CA LEU A 40 -1.89 -9.18 -1.44
C LEU A 40 -1.08 -8.27 -0.53
N GLN A 41 0.12 -8.70 -0.21
CA GLN A 41 1.14 -7.84 0.36
C GLN A 41 2.16 -7.52 -0.74
N PRO A 42 2.25 -6.27 -1.23
CA PRO A 42 3.19 -5.90 -2.28
C PRO A 42 4.63 -5.99 -1.77
N LYS A 43 5.38 -6.96 -2.30
CA LYS A 43 6.80 -7.23 -2.03
C LYS A 43 7.56 -7.24 -3.35
N GLU A 44 8.72 -6.59 -3.39
CA GLU A 44 9.67 -6.61 -4.49
C GLU A 44 10.81 -7.59 -4.17
N LYS A 45 11.23 -8.40 -5.15
CA LYS A 45 12.40 -9.26 -5.03
C LYS A 45 13.65 -8.43 -5.33
N ALA A 46 14.37 -8.02 -4.30
CA ALA A 46 15.67 -7.36 -4.42
C ALA A 46 16.79 -8.39 -4.37
N VAL A 47 17.86 -8.21 -5.13
CA VAL A 47 19.05 -9.06 -5.04
C VAL A 47 20.10 -8.30 -4.23
N GLU A 48 20.30 -8.68 -2.98
CA GLU A 48 21.35 -8.12 -2.14
C GLU A 48 22.64 -8.93 -2.28
N LEU A 49 23.77 -8.21 -2.34
CA LEU A 49 25.10 -8.81 -2.33
C LEU A 49 25.57 -8.94 -0.87
N GLN A 50 25.56 -10.14 -0.32
CA GLN A 50 26.12 -10.38 1.01
C GLN A 50 27.66 -10.30 1.00
N GLU A 51 28.25 -9.96 2.15
CA GLU A 51 29.71 -10.04 2.37
C GLU A 51 30.20 -11.48 2.07
N GLY A 52 30.94 -11.62 0.98
CA GLY A 52 31.32 -12.91 0.39
C GLY A 52 30.89 -13.12 -1.07
N GLY A 53 30.17 -12.16 -1.67
CA GLY A 53 29.84 -12.16 -3.10
C GLY A 53 28.65 -13.05 -3.48
N LYS A 54 27.93 -13.60 -2.51
CA LYS A 54 26.69 -14.35 -2.75
C LYS A 54 25.53 -13.38 -2.95
N LYS A 55 24.89 -13.50 -4.12
CA LYS A 55 23.61 -12.85 -4.43
C LYS A 55 22.51 -13.59 -3.66
N VAL A 56 21.84 -12.91 -2.74
CA VAL A 56 20.66 -13.42 -2.03
C VAL A 56 19.46 -12.64 -2.52
N GLU A 57 18.42 -13.36 -2.95
CA GLU A 57 17.12 -12.75 -3.19
C GLU A 57 16.47 -12.43 -1.84
N VAL A 58 16.26 -11.15 -1.57
CA VAL A 58 15.62 -10.61 -0.38
C VAL A 58 14.31 -9.97 -0.80
N GLU A 59 13.22 -10.31 -0.11
CA GLU A 59 11.92 -9.73 -0.35
C GLU A 59 11.79 -8.40 0.41
N ARG A 60 11.74 -7.29 -0.33
CA ARG A 60 11.55 -5.95 0.21
C ARG A 60 10.08 -5.56 0.14
N LYS A 61 9.50 -5.20 1.27
CA LYS A 61 8.11 -4.72 1.34
C LYS A 61 8.01 -3.36 0.65
N LEU A 62 7.13 -3.26 -0.34
CA LEU A 62 6.85 -2.00 -1.02
C LEU A 62 6.04 -1.10 -0.09
N PHE A 63 4.91 -1.58 0.44
CA PHE A 63 4.05 -0.77 1.30
C PHE A 63 4.09 -1.26 2.76
N PRO A 64 5.08 -0.85 3.57
CA PRO A 64 5.12 -1.23 4.99
C PRO A 64 3.90 -0.63 5.70
N GLY A 65 3.25 -1.43 6.54
CA GLY A 65 2.02 -1.09 7.24
C GLY A 65 0.74 -1.24 6.42
N TYR A 66 0.81 -1.78 5.20
CA TYR A 66 -0.35 -1.96 4.34
C TYR A 66 -0.49 -3.40 3.85
N VAL A 67 -1.73 -3.90 3.89
CA VAL A 67 -2.16 -5.16 3.28
C VAL A 67 -3.35 -4.85 2.39
N PHE A 68 -3.38 -5.42 1.18
CA PHE A 68 -4.45 -5.20 0.23
C PHE A 68 -5.32 -6.44 0.17
N VAL A 69 -6.63 -6.26 0.18
CA VAL A 69 -7.56 -7.38 0.18
C VAL A 69 -8.62 -7.15 -0.87
N GLN A 70 -8.78 -8.12 -1.77
CA GLN A 70 -9.89 -8.19 -2.71
C GLN A 70 -11.04 -8.93 -2.05
N MET A 71 -12.13 -8.23 -1.76
CA MET A 71 -13.29 -8.81 -1.10
C MET A 71 -14.59 -8.18 -1.61
N ASP A 72 -15.68 -8.89 -1.40
CA ASP A 72 -17.04 -8.35 -1.49
C ASP A 72 -17.46 -7.90 -0.08
N VAL A 73 -17.69 -6.61 0.09
CA VAL A 73 -18.12 -6.00 1.36
C VAL A 73 -19.63 -5.83 1.46
N GLU A 74 -20.35 -6.06 0.36
CA GLU A 74 -21.81 -5.97 0.34
C GLU A 74 -22.41 -7.19 1.05
N ASP A 75 -23.37 -6.90 1.92
CA ASP A 75 -24.24 -7.90 2.52
C ASP A 75 -25.36 -8.25 1.53
N ASP A 76 -25.58 -9.55 1.29
CA ASP A 76 -26.61 -10.03 0.36
C ASP A 76 -28.04 -9.86 0.94
N ASP A 77 -28.16 -9.79 2.27
CA ASP A 77 -29.43 -9.71 3.00
C ASP A 77 -29.80 -8.27 3.38
N ALA A 78 -28.82 -7.36 3.49
CA ALA A 78 -29.03 -5.95 3.84
C ALA A 78 -28.21 -4.98 2.96
N PRO A 79 -28.75 -4.50 1.82
CA PRO A 79 -28.07 -3.55 0.95
C PRO A 79 -27.78 -2.24 1.70
N GLY A 80 -26.49 -1.99 1.96
CA GLY A 80 -26.01 -0.81 2.68
C GLY A 80 -25.37 -1.10 4.04
N GLU A 81 -25.45 -2.32 4.56
CA GLU A 81 -24.67 -2.77 5.73
C GLU A 81 -23.36 -3.44 5.31
N LEU A 82 -22.39 -3.44 6.23
CA LEU A 82 -21.09 -4.07 6.01
C LEU A 82 -21.23 -5.56 6.30
N GLY A 83 -20.95 -6.41 5.32
CA GLY A 83 -21.05 -7.85 5.46
C GLY A 83 -19.97 -8.47 6.35
N GLU A 84 -20.11 -9.77 6.62
CA GLU A 84 -19.21 -10.55 7.51
C GLU A 84 -17.72 -10.48 7.09
N SER A 85 -17.42 -10.27 5.81
CA SER A 85 -16.06 -10.11 5.29
C SER A 85 -15.31 -8.94 5.92
N TRP A 86 -16.01 -7.82 6.15
CA TRP A 86 -15.47 -6.64 6.77
C TRP A 86 -15.13 -6.87 8.25
N GLU A 87 -16.03 -7.55 8.98
CA GLU A 87 -15.83 -7.90 10.39
C GLU A 87 -14.64 -8.86 10.56
N VAL A 88 -14.49 -9.82 9.65
CA VAL A 88 -13.37 -10.76 9.65
C VAL A 88 -12.03 -10.04 9.52
N VAL A 89 -11.94 -9.07 8.61
CA VAL A 89 -10.71 -8.31 8.38
C VAL A 89 -10.41 -7.42 9.58
N ARG A 90 -11.40 -6.69 10.09
CA ARG A 90 -11.23 -5.83 11.27
C ARG A 90 -10.89 -6.63 12.53
N GLY A 91 -11.46 -7.83 12.68
CA GLY A 91 -11.21 -8.72 13.82
C GLY A 91 -9.88 -9.48 13.75
N THR A 92 -9.09 -9.30 12.69
CA THR A 92 -7.79 -9.95 12.53
C THR A 92 -6.72 -9.23 13.32
N ASN A 93 -5.98 -9.98 14.14
CA ASN A 93 -4.93 -9.41 14.98
C ASN A 93 -3.80 -8.82 14.14
N GLY A 94 -3.41 -7.58 14.45
CA GLY A 94 -2.43 -6.80 13.68
C GLY A 94 -3.04 -5.80 12.70
N VAL A 95 -4.35 -5.89 12.44
CA VAL A 95 -5.11 -4.89 11.70
C VAL A 95 -5.47 -3.72 12.62
N THR A 96 -5.13 -2.51 12.20
CA THR A 96 -5.51 -1.27 12.89
C THR A 96 -6.81 -0.69 12.34
N GLY A 97 -7.14 -1.02 11.09
CA GLY A 97 -8.39 -0.64 10.44
C GLY A 97 -8.24 -0.59 8.94
N PHE A 98 -9.34 -0.24 8.27
CA PHE A 98 -9.35 0.02 6.84
C PHE A 98 -8.86 1.45 6.54
N VAL A 99 -8.27 1.61 5.38
CA VAL A 99 -8.00 2.92 4.79
C VAL A 99 -9.32 3.51 4.30
N GLY A 100 -9.64 4.74 4.74
CA GLY A 100 -10.95 5.37 4.50
C GLY A 100 -11.57 5.99 5.75
N THR A 101 -12.90 6.07 5.80
CA THR A 101 -13.63 6.46 7.01
C THR A 101 -13.60 5.35 8.06
N ALA A 102 -13.52 5.68 9.35
CA ALA A 102 -13.49 4.69 10.44
C ALA A 102 -14.69 3.70 10.43
N THR A 103 -15.78 4.09 9.77
CA THR A 103 -17.04 3.36 9.71
C THR A 103 -17.27 2.57 8.42
N ARG A 104 -16.61 2.90 7.29
CA ARG A 104 -16.77 2.17 6.02
C ARG A 104 -15.45 2.07 5.26
N PRO A 105 -15.12 0.89 4.70
CA PRO A 105 -13.95 0.72 3.86
C PRO A 105 -14.16 1.49 2.56
N VAL A 106 -13.11 2.15 2.06
CA VAL A 106 -13.15 2.85 0.78
C VAL A 106 -12.51 1.94 -0.25
N PRO A 107 -13.21 1.59 -1.34
CA PRO A 107 -12.62 0.79 -2.41
C PRO A 107 -11.55 1.59 -3.13
N LEU A 108 -10.51 0.89 -3.57
CA LEU A 108 -9.46 1.45 -4.42
C LEU A 108 -9.98 1.68 -5.83
N SER A 109 -9.60 2.80 -6.42
CA SER A 109 -9.95 3.13 -7.79
C SER A 109 -9.32 2.11 -8.75
N PRO A 110 -9.95 1.79 -9.90
CA PRO A 110 -9.39 0.83 -10.85
C PRO A 110 -7.95 1.16 -11.30
N GLU A 111 -7.63 2.45 -11.41
CA GLU A 111 -6.28 2.93 -11.74
C GLU A 111 -5.26 2.65 -10.63
N GLU A 112 -5.67 2.81 -9.37
CA GLU A 112 -4.83 2.52 -8.19
C GLU A 112 -4.56 1.01 -8.07
N VAL A 113 -5.57 0.19 -8.33
CA VAL A 113 -5.44 -1.27 -8.36
C VAL A 113 -4.51 -1.72 -9.48
N GLN A 114 -4.62 -1.16 -10.68
CA GLN A 114 -3.70 -1.49 -11.78
C GLN A 114 -2.25 -1.16 -11.42
N ARG A 115 -2.00 0.01 -10.82
CA ARG A 115 -0.66 0.40 -10.37
C ARG A 115 -0.14 -0.52 -9.27
N LEU A 116 -0.98 -0.89 -8.31
CA LEU A 116 -0.64 -1.87 -7.28
C LEU A 116 -0.24 -3.21 -7.91
N LEU A 117 -1.06 -3.76 -8.80
CA LEU A 117 -0.79 -5.04 -9.45
C LEU A 117 0.45 -4.98 -10.38
N ALA A 118 0.69 -3.83 -11.03
CA ALA A 118 1.89 -3.58 -11.80
C ALA A 118 3.14 -3.57 -10.90
N SER A 119 3.07 -2.98 -9.71
CA SER A 119 4.19 -2.94 -8.75
C SER A 119 4.56 -4.33 -8.21
N VAL A 120 3.62 -5.29 -8.24
CA VAL A 120 3.85 -6.70 -7.82
C VAL A 120 4.24 -7.60 -9.02
N GLY A 121 4.37 -7.05 -10.23
CA GLY A 121 4.85 -7.76 -11.42
C GLY A 121 3.81 -8.62 -12.13
N VAL A 122 2.51 -8.44 -11.87
CA VAL A 122 1.42 -9.22 -12.51
C VAL A 122 1.01 -8.67 -13.89
N ALA A 123 1.34 -7.42 -14.20
CA ALA A 123 1.19 -6.85 -15.53
C ALA A 123 2.56 -6.39 -16.04
N ALA A 124 3.12 -7.13 -16.99
CA ALA A 124 4.31 -6.73 -17.70
C ALA A 124 4.00 -5.52 -18.61
N GLN A 125 4.75 -4.43 -18.42
CA GLN A 125 5.25 -3.43 -19.39
C GLN A 125 5.37 -2.03 -18.75
N PRO A 126 6.16 -1.12 -19.33
CA PRO A 126 7.61 -1.04 -19.20
C PRO A 126 7.99 0.12 -18.27
N GLN A 127 9.23 0.04 -17.82
CA GLN A 127 9.99 1.08 -17.17
C GLN A 127 10.02 2.36 -18.02
N GLU A 128 9.05 3.27 -17.85
CA GLU A 128 9.09 4.60 -18.47
C GLU A 128 9.82 5.59 -17.54
N GLU A 129 11.11 5.68 -17.83
CA GLU A 129 11.87 6.93 -18.00
C GLU A 129 11.74 7.95 -16.87
N ALA A 130 12.73 7.88 -15.97
CA ALA A 130 13.13 8.99 -15.11
C ALA A 130 13.31 10.29 -15.92
N PRO A 131 12.60 11.38 -15.60
CA PRO A 131 13.02 12.70 -15.98
C PRO A 131 13.94 13.26 -14.89
N ALA A 132 15.12 13.64 -15.35
CA ALA A 132 15.94 14.77 -14.92
C ALA A 132 15.93 15.15 -13.42
N ARG A 133 17.13 15.06 -12.84
CA ARG A 133 17.59 15.80 -11.65
C ARG A 133 17.27 17.29 -11.79
N VAL A 134 16.08 17.70 -11.39
CA VAL A 134 15.80 19.12 -11.15
C VAL A 134 16.21 19.38 -9.71
N LYS A 135 17.14 20.32 -9.51
CA LYS A 135 17.40 20.91 -8.20
C LYS A 135 16.10 21.61 -7.78
N VAL A 136 15.25 20.90 -7.04
CA VAL A 136 14.00 21.48 -6.56
C VAL A 136 14.29 22.11 -5.20
N ASP A 137 14.27 23.44 -5.14
CA ASP A 137 14.13 24.19 -3.90
C ASP A 137 12.75 23.89 -3.30
N LEU A 138 12.66 22.79 -2.55
CA LEU A 138 11.45 22.38 -1.84
C LEU A 138 11.20 23.30 -0.65
N LYS A 139 9.95 23.70 -0.44
CA LYS A 139 9.50 24.41 0.76
C LYS A 139 8.39 23.63 1.47
N PRO A 140 8.27 23.75 2.81
CA PRO A 140 7.10 23.24 3.51
C PRO A 140 5.82 23.84 2.91
N GLY A 141 4.84 22.99 2.59
CA GLY A 141 3.60 23.37 1.92
C GLY A 141 3.61 23.22 0.39
N ASP A 142 4.74 22.91 -0.23
CA ASP A 142 4.77 22.62 -1.67
C ASP A 142 4.12 21.26 -1.98
N MET A 143 3.35 21.23 -3.06
CA MET A 143 2.87 19.98 -3.66
C MET A 143 4.01 19.34 -4.45
N VAL A 144 4.26 18.06 -4.18
CA VAL A 144 5.33 17.27 -4.80
C VAL A 144 4.79 15.92 -5.24
N ARG A 145 5.29 15.42 -6.37
CA ARG A 145 5.12 14.04 -6.82
C ARG A 145 6.31 13.21 -6.39
N VAL A 146 6.05 12.05 -5.82
CA VAL A 146 7.08 11.07 -5.48
C VAL A 146 7.51 10.36 -6.75
N THR A 147 8.81 10.37 -7.05
CA THR A 147 9.41 9.77 -8.24
C THR A 147 10.24 8.53 -7.91
N GLY A 148 10.41 8.20 -6.63
CA GLY A 148 11.22 7.07 -6.21
C GLY A 148 10.71 6.40 -4.95
N GLY A 149 11.11 5.14 -4.78
CA GLY A 149 10.63 4.31 -3.68
C GLY A 149 9.23 3.75 -3.94
N PRO A 150 8.64 3.08 -2.95
CA PRO A 150 7.39 2.34 -3.13
C PRO A 150 6.15 3.23 -3.30
N PHE A 151 6.30 4.51 -2.99
CA PHE A 151 5.27 5.52 -3.17
C PHE A 151 5.47 6.32 -4.46
N ALA A 152 6.30 5.83 -5.39
CA ALA A 152 6.44 6.45 -6.71
C ALA A 152 5.06 6.63 -7.38
N ASP A 153 4.91 7.74 -8.10
CA ASP A 153 3.68 8.21 -8.75
C ASP A 153 2.57 8.74 -7.85
N PHE A 154 2.72 8.72 -6.54
CA PHE A 154 1.81 9.41 -5.63
C PHE A 154 2.18 10.89 -5.47
N SER A 155 1.16 11.72 -5.26
CA SER A 155 1.34 13.15 -4.98
C SER A 155 1.14 13.42 -3.49
N GLY A 156 1.87 14.38 -2.95
CA GLY A 156 1.82 14.73 -1.55
C GLY A 156 2.20 16.18 -1.29
N VAL A 157 2.02 16.62 -0.06
CA VAL A 157 2.41 17.95 0.40
C VAL A 157 3.62 17.82 1.31
N VAL A 158 4.64 18.64 1.08
CA VAL A 158 5.82 18.68 1.96
C VAL A 158 5.40 19.20 3.33
N SER A 159 5.54 18.38 4.37
CA SER A 159 5.25 18.78 5.75
C SER A 159 6.47 19.42 6.40
N GLU A 160 7.64 18.78 6.29
CA GLU A 160 8.84 19.20 6.98
C GLU A 160 10.08 18.83 6.17
N ILE A 161 11.10 19.69 6.19
CA ILE A 161 12.32 19.50 5.41
C ILE A 161 13.50 19.41 6.37
N ASN A 162 14.22 18.29 6.32
CA ASN A 162 15.43 18.06 7.11
C ASN A 162 16.66 18.19 6.19
N ALA A 163 17.10 19.44 5.99
CA ALA A 163 18.27 19.78 5.20
C ALA A 163 19.59 19.09 5.65
N PRO A 164 19.93 18.98 6.96
CA PRO A 164 21.18 18.36 7.36
C PRO A 164 21.24 16.85 7.11
N GLN A 165 20.10 16.16 7.01
CA GLN A 165 20.03 14.73 6.70
C GLN A 165 19.66 14.44 5.24
N ALA A 166 19.44 15.46 4.41
CA ALA A 166 18.96 15.32 3.04
C ALA A 166 17.63 14.51 2.93
N LYS A 167 16.74 14.69 3.91
CA LYS A 167 15.43 14.00 3.95
C LYS A 167 14.27 15.00 4.00
N VAL A 168 13.14 14.60 3.45
CA VAL A 168 11.89 15.36 3.44
C VAL A 168 10.75 14.49 3.97
N LYS A 169 9.96 15.04 4.89
CA LYS A 169 8.69 14.45 5.30
C LYS A 169 7.60 14.98 4.38
N VAL A 170 7.00 14.07 3.62
CA VAL A 170 5.90 14.36 2.71
C VAL A 170 4.65 13.70 3.24
N LEU A 171 3.57 14.45 3.35
CA LEU A 171 2.23 13.92 3.52
C LEU A 171 1.77 13.43 2.16
N VAL A 172 2.06 12.18 1.85
CA VAL A 172 1.66 11.60 0.58
C VAL A 172 0.19 11.25 0.66
N SER A 173 -0.59 11.78 -0.28
CA SER A 173 -1.99 11.48 -0.42
C SER A 173 -2.12 10.15 -1.16
N ILE A 174 -2.33 9.08 -0.40
CA ILE A 174 -2.50 7.72 -0.90
C ILE A 174 -3.89 7.27 -0.46
N PHE A 175 -4.72 6.82 -1.41
CA PHE A 175 -6.06 6.27 -1.15
C PHE A 175 -6.96 7.21 -0.33
N GLY A 176 -6.90 8.52 -0.62
CA GLY A 176 -7.71 9.54 0.05
C GLY A 176 -7.28 9.87 1.49
N ARG A 177 -6.09 9.43 1.93
CA ARG A 177 -5.51 9.80 3.22
C ARG A 177 -4.11 10.38 3.06
N GLU A 178 -3.83 11.40 3.86
CA GLU A 178 -2.50 11.97 4.00
C GLU A 178 -1.69 11.10 4.97
N THR A 179 -0.73 10.35 4.42
CA THR A 179 0.19 9.54 5.24
C THR A 179 1.55 10.22 5.27
N PRO A 180 2.09 10.56 6.47
CA PRO A 180 3.43 11.12 6.57
C PRO A 180 4.47 10.03 6.26
N VAL A 181 5.22 10.23 5.19
CA VAL A 181 6.34 9.38 4.79
C VAL A 181 7.62 10.20 4.70
N GLU A 182 8.73 9.57 5.05
CA GLU A 182 10.07 10.18 4.96
C GLU A 182 10.73 9.70 3.67
N LEU A 183 11.08 10.63 2.79
CA LEU A 183 11.65 10.40 1.46
C LEU A 183 12.94 11.20 1.30
N ASP A 184 13.84 10.76 0.42
CA ASP A 184 15.01 11.54 0.04
C ASP A 184 14.63 12.66 -0.94
N PHE A 185 15.37 13.78 -0.94
CA PHE A 185 15.15 14.88 -1.91
C PHE A 185 15.22 14.42 -3.38
N ALA A 186 15.96 13.35 -3.66
CA ALA A 186 16.10 12.80 -5.00
C ALA A 186 14.88 11.99 -5.44
N GLN A 187 14.02 11.58 -4.51
CA GLN A 187 12.83 10.75 -4.76
C GLN A 187 11.54 11.58 -4.86
N VAL A 188 11.66 12.91 -4.88
CA VAL A 188 10.53 13.83 -4.99
C VAL A 188 10.80 14.83 -6.10
N SER A 189 9.76 15.14 -6.86
CA SER A 189 9.74 16.14 -7.92
C SER A 189 8.58 17.10 -7.69
N LYS A 190 8.75 18.36 -8.08
CA LYS A 190 7.66 19.34 -8.10
C LYS A 190 6.96 19.32 -9.45
#